data_AF-A0A968XY24-F1
#
_entry.id   AF-A0A968XY24-F1
#
_cell.length_a   1.000
_cell.length_b   1.000
_cell.length_c   1.000
_cell.angle_alpha   90.00
_cell.angle_beta   90.00
_cell.angle_gamma   90.00
#
_symmetry.space_group_name_H-M   'P 1'
#
loop_
_entity.id
_entity.type
_entity.pdbx_description
1 polymer ?
#
loop_
_entity_poly.entity_id
_entity_poly.type
_entity_poly.pdbx_seq_one_letter_code
_entity_poly.pdbx_strand_id
1 'polypeptide(L)'
;MLFGGILNGDCEATSVNNLLWSQVYRTRWTGEFSPFASGHYGIEVNHPFWTTRIMGFALSLAPDFKVSLDRVKILLRECAEEFKLLPEKIVWRPKIGIHQGSSIDRIFASQVGVEKHDYEAKTRYAYRKYQAYLTGREVPA
;
A
#
# COMPACT_ATOMS: atom_id res chain seq x y z
N MET A 1 -6.25 1.51 9.29
CA MET A 1 -5.37 2.38 8.47
C MET A 1 -6.12 2.82 7.22
N LEU A 2 -6.04 4.10 6.84
CA LEU A 2 -6.71 4.71 5.69
C LEU A 2 -6.34 4.13 4.31
N PHE A 3 -5.60 3.02 4.27
CA PHE A 3 -5.18 2.31 3.08
C PHE A 3 -5.83 0.92 3.04
N GLY A 4 -7.16 0.89 3.10
CA GLY A 4 -8.01 -0.29 2.88
C GLY A 4 -7.96 -0.80 1.43
N GLY A 5 -6.76 -0.95 0.88
CA GLY A 5 -6.57 -1.42 -0.48
C GLY A 5 -6.89 -2.88 -0.73
N ILE A 6 -7.13 -3.60 0.36
CA ILE A 6 -7.44 -5.03 0.46
C ILE A 6 -8.85 -5.23 1.02
N LEU A 7 -9.53 -4.15 1.41
CA LEU A 7 -10.92 -4.23 1.85
C LEU A 7 -11.80 -4.31 0.60
N ASN A 8 -12.64 -5.34 0.56
CA ASN A 8 -13.73 -5.45 -0.39
C ASN A 8 -15.01 -4.94 0.28
N GLY A 9 -16.00 -4.49 -0.51
CA GLY A 9 -17.28 -3.98 0.01
C GLY A 9 -18.05 -4.99 0.86
N ASP A 10 -17.76 -6.29 0.69
CA ASP A 10 -18.40 -7.41 1.40
C ASP A 10 -17.65 -7.85 2.68
N CYS A 11 -16.62 -7.13 3.13
CA CYS A 11 -15.90 -7.50 4.35
C CYS A 11 -16.78 -7.26 5.59
N GLU A 12 -17.00 -8.31 6.40
CA GLU A 12 -17.67 -8.17 7.70
C GLU A 12 -16.98 -7.12 8.58
N ALA A 13 -17.76 -6.33 9.31
CA ALA A 13 -17.29 -5.22 10.13
C ALA A 13 -16.14 -5.60 11.10
N THR A 14 -16.25 -6.75 11.76
CA THR A 14 -15.24 -7.30 12.68
C THR A 14 -13.93 -7.67 11.99
N SER A 15 -13.97 -7.99 10.69
CA SER A 15 -12.80 -8.35 9.88
C SER A 15 -12.00 -7.12 9.43
N VAL A 16 -12.64 -5.96 9.27
CA VAL A 16 -12.01 -4.75 8.68
C VAL A 16 -10.78 -4.31 9.47
N ASN A 17 -10.88 -4.19 10.80
CA ASN A 17 -9.75 -3.73 11.62
C ASN A 17 -8.62 -4.74 11.69
N ASN A 18 -8.95 -6.03 11.77
CA ASN A 18 -7.96 -7.11 11.79
C ASN A 18 -7.22 -7.21 10.45
N LEU A 19 -7.94 -7.14 9.33
CA LEU A 19 -7.35 -7.11 7.99
C LEU A 19 -6.42 -5.90 7.83
N LEU A 20 -6.89 -4.71 8.19
CA LEU A 20 -6.05 -3.50 8.14
C LEU A 20 -4.81 -3.62 9.04
N TRP A 21 -4.96 -4.18 10.24
CA TRP A 21 -3.85 -4.37 11.16
C TRP A 21 -2.80 -5.36 10.63
N SER A 22 -3.22 -6.48 10.02
CA SER A 22 -2.27 -7.41 9.40
C SER A 22 -1.38 -6.74 8.36
N GLN A 23 -1.94 -5.79 7.60
CA GLN A 23 -1.20 -5.02 6.61
C GLN A 23 -0.28 -3.99 7.26
N VAL A 24 -0.75 -3.30 8.31
CA VAL A 24 0.10 -2.43 9.14
C VAL A 24 1.30 -3.21 9.67
N TYR A 25 1.05 -4.39 10.21
CA TYR A 25 2.07 -5.21 10.83
C TYR A 25 3.10 -5.70 9.80
N ARG A 26 2.64 -6.09 8.60
CA ARG A 26 3.51 -6.54 7.50
C ARG A 26 4.57 -5.49 7.12
N THR A 27 4.22 -4.20 7.11
CA THR A 27 5.15 -3.14 6.69
C THR A 27 6.39 -3.01 7.59
N ARG A 28 6.36 -3.61 8.79
CA ARG A 28 7.46 -3.55 9.76
C ARG A 28 8.72 -4.28 9.32
N TRP A 29 8.61 -5.26 8.43
CA TRP A 29 9.73 -6.14 8.05
C TRP A 29 9.99 -6.21 6.56
N THR A 30 9.12 -5.66 5.73
CA THR A 30 9.23 -5.69 4.26
C THR A 30 10.21 -4.67 3.69
N GLY A 31 10.58 -3.64 4.46
CA GLY A 31 11.51 -2.59 4.03
C GLY A 31 10.87 -1.48 3.18
N GLU A 32 9.54 -1.46 3.01
CA GLU A 32 8.80 -0.48 2.18
C GLU A 32 8.91 0.96 2.71
N PHE A 33 9.32 1.13 3.97
CA PHE A 33 9.61 2.43 4.62
C PHE A 33 11.10 2.68 4.84
N SER A 34 11.97 1.91 4.19
CA SER A 34 13.42 2.13 4.28
C SER A 34 13.82 3.43 3.59
N PRO A 35 14.62 4.31 4.23
CA PRO A 35 15.04 5.58 3.64
C PRO A 35 16.25 5.43 2.70
N PHE A 36 16.85 4.25 2.57
CA PHE A 36 18.14 4.10 1.89
C PHE A 36 18.08 4.44 0.40
N ALA A 37 17.03 4.00 -0.30
CA ALA A 37 16.89 4.27 -1.72
C ALA A 37 16.72 5.77 -1.99
N SER A 38 15.83 6.45 -1.26
CA SER A 38 15.63 7.90 -1.46
C SER A 38 16.84 8.71 -1.00
N GLY A 39 17.46 8.31 0.11
CA GLY A 39 18.67 8.95 0.63
C GLY A 39 19.86 8.88 -0.34
N HIS A 40 19.99 7.78 -1.09
CA HIS A 40 20.98 7.68 -2.17
C HIS A 40 20.82 8.77 -3.24
N TYR A 41 19.57 9.17 -3.52
CA TYR A 41 19.26 10.25 -4.45
C TYR A 41 19.19 11.64 -3.78
N GLY A 42 19.60 11.78 -2.52
CA GLY A 42 19.51 13.03 -1.77
C GLY A 42 18.07 13.46 -1.45
N ILE A 43 17.11 12.54 -1.48
CA ILE A 43 15.69 12.80 -1.27
C ILE A 43 15.28 12.31 0.13
N GLU A 44 14.70 13.22 0.91
CA GLU A 44 14.02 12.88 2.15
C GLU A 44 12.56 12.50 1.87
N VAL A 45 12.19 11.26 2.16
CA VAL A 45 10.80 10.78 2.01
C VAL A 45 10.12 10.75 3.36
N ASN A 46 9.00 11.46 3.47
CA ASN A 46 8.15 11.49 4.64
C ASN A 46 6.79 10.85 4.35
N HIS A 47 6.23 10.15 5.34
CA HIS A 47 4.94 9.45 5.24
C HIS A 47 3.93 10.02 6.25
N PRO A 48 3.20 11.10 5.92
CA PRO A 48 2.35 11.81 6.89
C PRO A 48 1.31 10.94 7.59
N PHE A 49 0.78 9.93 6.90
CA PHE A 49 -0.21 9.00 7.47
C PHE A 49 0.41 7.90 8.34
N TRP A 50 1.73 7.75 8.34
CA TRP A 50 2.45 6.72 9.08
C TRP A 50 2.95 7.24 10.43
N THR A 51 2.02 7.75 11.24
CA THR A 51 2.29 8.19 12.61
C THR A 51 1.45 7.38 13.59
N THR A 52 1.97 7.13 14.79
CA THR A 52 1.26 6.38 15.84
C THR A 52 -0.11 7.00 16.14
N ARG A 53 -0.21 8.34 16.13
CA ARG A 53 -1.46 9.09 16.32
C ARG A 53 -2.49 8.76 15.23
N ILE A 54 -2.13 8.90 13.97
CA ILE A 54 -3.06 8.66 12.84
C ILE A 54 -3.40 7.17 12.75
N MET A 55 -2.42 6.29 12.96
CA MET A 55 -2.63 4.85 12.94
C MET A 55 -3.56 4.41 14.06
N GLY A 56 -3.35 4.89 15.29
CA GLY A 56 -4.22 4.61 16.43
C GLY A 56 -5.65 5.09 16.21
N PHE A 57 -5.83 6.33 15.76
CA PHE A 57 -7.14 6.86 15.37
C PHE A 57 -7.81 6.01 14.28
N ALA A 58 -7.08 5.66 13.23
CA ALA A 58 -7.62 4.84 12.14
C ALA A 58 -7.89 3.39 12.55
N LEU A 59 -7.40 2.90 13.69
CA LEU A 59 -7.72 1.59 14.24
C LEU A 59 -8.94 1.66 15.18
N SER A 60 -9.08 2.73 15.97
CA SER A 60 -10.23 2.94 16.85
C SER A 60 -11.54 3.27 16.12
N LEU A 61 -11.44 3.79 14.90
CA LEU A 61 -12.59 4.19 14.09
C LEU A 61 -13.51 3.00 13.75
N ALA A 62 -14.82 3.19 13.80
CA ALA A 62 -15.80 2.16 13.42
C ALA A 62 -15.66 1.76 11.94
N PRO A 63 -16.00 0.52 11.56
CA PRO A 63 -15.87 0.03 10.18
C PRO A 63 -16.63 0.85 9.13
N ASP A 64 -17.81 1.37 9.47
CA ASP A 64 -18.68 2.14 8.56
C ASP A 64 -18.03 3.44 8.06
N PHE A 65 -17.13 4.02 8.86
CA PHE A 65 -16.32 5.18 8.45
C PHE A 65 -15.14 4.82 7.53
N LYS A 66 -14.90 3.53 7.30
CA LYS A 66 -13.81 3.01 6.47
C LYS A 66 -14.30 2.39 5.18
N VAL A 67 -15.45 1.73 5.18
CA VAL A 67 -16.00 1.00 4.04
C VAL A 67 -17.52 1.17 4.01
N SER A 68 -18.05 1.37 2.81
CA SER A 68 -19.46 1.18 2.45
C SER A 68 -19.56 0.10 1.37
N LEU A 69 -20.77 -0.25 0.95
CA LEU A 69 -21.03 -1.24 -0.11
C LEU A 69 -20.20 -1.01 -1.38
N ASP A 70 -20.02 0.24 -1.80
CA ASP A 70 -19.36 0.61 -3.05
C ASP A 70 -18.07 1.44 -2.87
N ARG A 71 -17.78 1.92 -1.66
CA ARG A 71 -16.66 2.84 -1.41
C ARG A 71 -15.79 2.41 -0.24
N VAL A 72 -14.54 2.87 -0.31
CA VAL A 72 -13.54 2.72 0.74
C VAL A 72 -12.99 4.09 1.13
N LYS A 73 -12.50 4.19 2.36
CA LYS A 73 -11.93 5.40 2.99
C LYS A 73 -12.95 6.53 3.18
N ILE A 74 -14.18 6.19 3.56
CA ILE A 74 -15.32 7.13 3.66
C ILE A 74 -14.95 8.41 4.39
N LEU A 75 -14.55 8.32 5.67
CA LEU A 75 -14.25 9.50 6.48
C LEU A 75 -13.13 10.37 5.89
N LEU A 76 -12.12 9.76 5.25
CA LEU A 76 -11.05 10.54 4.62
C LEU A 76 -11.54 11.33 3.40
N ARG A 77 -12.50 10.76 2.65
CA ARG A 77 -13.09 11.42 1.49
C ARG A 77 -14.02 12.54 1.94
N GLU A 78 -14.85 12.28 2.95
CA GLU A 78 -15.71 13.29 3.59
C GLU A 78 -14.88 14.48 4.10
N CYS A 79 -13.79 14.24 4.82
CA CYS A 79 -12.89 15.32 5.23
C CYS A 79 -12.32 16.08 4.01
N ALA A 80 -11.87 15.38 2.96
CA ALA A 80 -11.31 16.05 1.78
C ALA A 80 -12.34 16.92 1.04
N GLU A 81 -13.60 16.48 1.02
CA GLU A 81 -14.73 17.21 0.45
C GLU A 81 -15.14 18.42 1.31
N GLU A 82 -15.32 18.22 2.61
CA GLU A 82 -15.70 19.28 3.57
C GLU A 82 -14.71 20.44 3.55
N PHE A 83 -13.41 20.13 3.55
CA PHE A 83 -12.35 21.13 3.48
C PHE A 83 -12.04 21.63 2.06
N LYS A 84 -12.79 21.18 1.04
CA LYS A 84 -12.60 21.55 -0.38
C LYS A 84 -11.15 21.44 -0.84
N LEU A 85 -10.44 20.40 -0.40
CA LEU A 85 -9.01 20.24 -0.64
C LEU A 85 -8.71 19.86 -2.09
N LEU A 86 -9.65 19.18 -2.76
CA LEU A 86 -9.48 18.62 -4.10
C LEU A 86 -10.80 18.69 -4.88
N PRO A 87 -10.77 18.66 -6.22
CA PRO A 87 -11.97 18.50 -7.03
C PRO A 87 -12.72 17.21 -6.68
N GLU A 88 -14.05 17.26 -6.69
CA GLU A 88 -14.94 16.13 -6.36
C GLU A 88 -14.57 14.84 -7.12
N LYS A 89 -14.28 14.97 -8.42
CA LYS A 89 -13.85 13.85 -9.28
C LYS A 89 -12.58 13.13 -8.78
N ILE A 90 -11.71 13.83 -8.04
CA ILE A 90 -10.51 13.25 -7.43
C ILE A 90 -10.83 12.68 -6.05
N VAL A 91 -11.62 13.43 -5.24
CA VAL A 91 -12.04 13.02 -3.89
C VAL A 91 -12.74 11.67 -3.92
N TRP A 92 -13.59 11.41 -4.91
CA TRP A 92 -14.39 10.19 -5.01
C TRP A 92 -13.86 9.18 -6.05
N ARG A 93 -12.67 9.41 -6.60
CA ARG A 93 -12.06 8.49 -7.57
C ARG A 93 -11.90 7.08 -6.96
N PRO A 94 -12.20 6.00 -7.72
CA PRO A 94 -11.90 4.63 -7.30
C PRO A 94 -10.42 4.46 -6.95
N LYS A 95 -10.15 3.62 -5.95
CA LYS A 95 -8.76 3.31 -5.59
C LYS A 95 -8.12 2.44 -6.68
N ILE A 96 -6.96 2.87 -7.17
CA ILE A 96 -6.10 2.08 -8.05
C ILE A 96 -4.72 2.02 -7.39
N GLY A 97 -4.18 0.81 -7.17
CA GLY A 97 -2.83 0.63 -6.63
C GLY A 97 -1.78 1.11 -7.63
N ILE A 98 -0.63 1.63 -7.16
CA ILE A 98 0.41 2.18 -8.05
C ILE A 98 0.83 1.16 -9.12
N HIS A 99 1.09 -0.09 -8.73
CA HIS A 99 1.51 -1.17 -9.63
C HIS A 99 0.42 -1.60 -10.63
N GLN A 100 -0.86 -1.38 -10.28
CA GLN A 100 -1.99 -1.65 -11.16
C GLN A 100 -2.17 -0.52 -12.18
N GLY A 101 -2.14 0.73 -11.70
CA GLY A 101 -2.34 1.92 -12.53
C GLY A 101 -1.20 2.17 -13.52
N SER A 102 0.03 1.75 -13.19
CA SER A 102 1.19 1.85 -14.07
C SER A 102 1.50 0.57 -14.87
N SER A 103 0.70 -0.49 -14.71
CA SER A 103 0.96 -1.81 -15.30
C SER A 103 2.32 -2.45 -14.92
N ILE A 104 2.99 -1.94 -13.87
CA ILE A 104 4.27 -2.49 -13.41
C ILE A 104 4.12 -3.94 -12.95
N ASP A 105 2.95 -4.34 -12.45
CA ASP A 105 2.69 -5.73 -12.11
C ASP A 105 2.77 -6.71 -13.30
N ARG A 106 2.42 -6.24 -14.51
CA ARG A 106 2.55 -6.97 -15.78
C ARG A 106 3.98 -6.94 -16.29
N ILE A 107 4.63 -5.77 -16.27
CA ILE A 107 6.02 -5.63 -16.71
C ILE A 107 6.93 -6.54 -15.87
N PHE A 108 6.77 -6.52 -14.56
CA PHE A 108 7.54 -7.38 -13.67
C PHE A 108 7.25 -8.86 -13.88
N ALA A 109 5.98 -9.23 -14.12
CA ALA A 109 5.62 -10.61 -14.44
C ALA A 109 6.29 -11.09 -15.74
N SER A 110 6.26 -10.26 -16.78
CA SER A 110 6.93 -10.52 -18.05
C SER A 110 8.44 -10.66 -17.91
N GLN A 111 9.08 -9.83 -17.07
CA GLN A 111 10.51 -9.90 -16.82
C GLN A 111 10.90 -11.19 -16.08
N VAL A 112 10.06 -11.65 -15.14
CA VAL A 112 10.29 -12.89 -14.40
C VAL A 112 9.90 -14.13 -15.22
N GLY A 113 9.06 -13.98 -16.24
CA GLY A 113 8.56 -15.07 -17.07
C GLY A 113 7.40 -15.85 -16.41
N VAL A 114 6.54 -15.16 -15.67
CA VAL A 114 5.43 -15.77 -14.91
C VAL A 114 4.13 -15.00 -15.08
N GLU A 115 3.03 -15.57 -14.59
CA GLU A 115 1.73 -14.91 -14.59
C GLU A 115 1.69 -13.69 -13.68
N LYS A 116 0.82 -12.72 -14.01
CA LYS A 116 0.68 -11.46 -13.24
C LYS A 116 0.42 -11.71 -11.75
N HIS A 117 -0.37 -12.73 -11.43
CA HIS A 117 -0.80 -13.02 -10.06
C HIS A 117 0.10 -14.02 -9.32
N ASP A 118 1.17 -14.52 -9.96
CA ASP A 118 2.14 -15.41 -9.32
C ASP A 118 3.12 -14.61 -8.45
N TYR A 119 2.63 -14.17 -7.28
CA TYR A 119 3.43 -13.45 -6.30
C TYR A 119 4.51 -14.34 -5.67
N GLU A 120 4.31 -15.65 -5.61
CA GLU A 120 5.27 -16.58 -5.01
C GLU A 120 6.54 -16.67 -5.87
N ALA A 121 6.40 -16.84 -7.19
CA ALA A 121 7.53 -16.84 -8.10
C ALA A 121 8.25 -15.49 -8.15
N LYS A 122 7.49 -14.39 -8.12
CA LYS A 122 8.04 -13.03 -8.02
C LYS A 122 8.83 -12.82 -6.72
N THR A 123 8.35 -13.33 -5.59
CA THR A 123 9.07 -13.31 -4.31
C THR A 123 10.35 -14.13 -4.37
N ARG A 124 10.32 -15.33 -4.96
CA ARG A 124 11.53 -16.13 -5.18
C ARG A 124 12.56 -15.38 -6.02
N TYR A 125 12.12 -14.73 -7.10
CA TYR A 125 13.00 -13.91 -7.94
C TYR A 125 13.63 -12.76 -7.14
N ALA A 126 12.82 -11.98 -6.43
CA ALA A 126 13.30 -10.86 -5.62
C ALA A 126 14.27 -11.32 -4.52
N TYR A 127 14.00 -12.44 -3.87
CA TYR A 127 14.87 -13.01 -2.83
C TYR A 127 16.24 -13.45 -3.40
N ARG A 128 16.26 -14.08 -4.58
CA ARG A 128 17.51 -14.43 -5.26
C ARG A 128 18.36 -13.20 -5.58
N LYS A 129 17.74 -12.13 -6.09
CA LYS A 129 18.42 -10.85 -6.36
C LYS A 129 18.93 -10.21 -5.07
N TYR A 130 18.12 -10.17 -4.02
CA TYR A 130 18.53 -9.70 -2.70
C TYR A 130 19.79 -10.43 -2.18
N GLN A 131 19.80 -11.77 -2.24
CA GLN A 131 20.96 -12.56 -1.84
C GLN A 131 22.19 -12.28 -2.73
N ALA A 132 22.01 -12.11 -4.03
CA ALA A 132 23.11 -11.82 -4.95
C ALA A 132 23.74 -10.45 -4.66
N TYR A 133 22.92 -9.43 -4.41
CA TYR A 133 23.38 -8.08 -4.09
C TYR A 133 24.08 -8.01 -2.73
N LEU A 134 23.51 -8.64 -1.69
CA LEU A 134 24.14 -8.65 -0.36
C LEU A 134 25.45 -9.43 -0.29
N THR A 135 25.63 -10.43 -1.15
CA THR A 135 26.87 -11.21 -1.21
C THR A 135 27.90 -10.64 -2.19
N GLY A 136 27.58 -9.51 -2.84
CA GLY A 136 28.45 -8.88 -3.85
C GLY A 136 28.60 -9.69 -5.14
N ARG A 137 27.77 -10.71 -5.36
CA ARG A 137 27.79 -11.52 -6.60
C ARG A 137 27.22 -10.75 -7.79
N GLU A 138 26.30 -9.84 -7.53
CA GLU A 138 25.78 -8.90 -8.50
C GLU A 138 25.78 -7.49 -7.90
N VAL A 139 25.82 -6.48 -8.78
CA VAL A 139 25.64 -5.07 -8.39
C VAL A 139 24.23 -4.64 -8.82
N PRO A 140 23.44 -3.98 -7.94
CA PRO A 140 22.19 -3.36 -8.35
C PRO A 140 22.45 -2.37 -9.50
N ALA A 141 21.67 -2.48 -10.58
CA ALA A 141 21.73 -1.56 -11.72
C ALA A 141 21.13 -0.19 -11.39
#